data_AF-D2TSD9-F1
#
_entry.id   AF-D2TSD9-F1
#
_cell.length_a   1.000
_cell.length_b   1.000
_cell.length_c   1.000
_cell.angle_alpha   90.00
_cell.angle_beta   90.00
_cell.angle_gamma   90.00
#
_symmetry.space_group_name_H-M   'P 1'
#
loop_
_entity.id
_entity.type
_entity.pdbx_description
1 polymer ?
#
loop_
_entity_poly.entity_id
_entity_poly.type
_entity_poly.pdbx_seq_one_letter_code
_entity_poly.pdbx_strand_id
1 'polypeptide(L)'
;MWAFAIPAILEGVNWLLVGSAAAGGAVLATSGDSEQSNARNENLLNCKEKKTCPPCETVSGKIVAKGTTGYRHDLVPPGKPHYPFTGDHYNLYKANQNPNNCRCFWKETGAADASNGLPPPVGSIPIEPFIF
;
A
#
# COMPACT_ATOMS: atom_id res chain seq x y z
N MET A 1 -30.74 10.36 -44.38
CA MET A 1 -30.09 9.78 -43.18
C MET A 1 -31.06 9.96 -42.02
N TRP A 2 -31.98 9.03 -41.77
CA TRP A 2 -31.85 7.89 -40.83
C TRP A 2 -31.31 8.31 -39.45
N ALA A 3 -32.24 8.49 -38.51
CA ALA A 3 -31.98 8.61 -37.08
C ALA A 3 -31.93 7.20 -36.47
N PHE A 4 -30.90 6.92 -35.69
CA PHE A 4 -30.84 5.73 -34.85
C PHE A 4 -30.73 6.17 -33.39
N ALA A 5 -31.80 5.94 -32.65
CA ALA A 5 -31.83 5.99 -31.20
C ALA A 5 -31.12 4.75 -30.64
N ILE A 6 -30.32 4.94 -29.59
CA ILE A 6 -29.55 3.90 -28.90
C ILE A 6 -30.50 3.11 -27.98
N PRO A 7 -30.56 1.77 -28.06
CA PRO A 7 -31.23 0.97 -27.03
C PRO A 7 -30.29 0.75 -25.83
N ALA A 8 -30.80 1.09 -24.65
CA ALA A 8 -30.24 0.66 -23.37
C ALA A 8 -30.41 -0.86 -23.25
N ILE A 9 -29.31 -1.59 -23.10
CA ILE A 9 -29.32 -3.02 -22.81
C ILE A 9 -29.25 -3.17 -21.28
N LEU A 10 -30.40 -3.48 -20.68
CA LEU A 10 -30.55 -3.94 -19.30
C LEU A 10 -30.60 -5.48 -19.38
N GLU A 11 -29.46 -6.14 -19.18
CA GLU A 11 -29.35 -7.60 -19.16
C GLU A 11 -30.02 -8.16 -17.90
N GLY A 12 -31.32 -8.42 -17.99
CA GLY A 12 -32.09 -9.22 -17.04
C GLY A 12 -32.65 -10.44 -17.73
N VAL A 13 -31.81 -11.46 -17.99
CA VAL A 13 -32.29 -12.71 -18.59
C VAL A 13 -32.54 -13.75 -17.52
N ASN A 14 -33.78 -13.77 -17.06
CA ASN A 14 -34.39 -14.83 -16.25
C ASN A 14 -34.70 -16.05 -17.14
N TRP A 15 -33.81 -17.04 -17.18
CA TRP A 15 -34.05 -18.32 -17.83
C TRP A 15 -34.71 -19.30 -16.85
N LEU A 16 -36.03 -19.27 -16.72
CA LEU A 16 -36.78 -20.37 -16.08
C LEU A 16 -38.23 -20.38 -16.54
N LEU A 17 -38.47 -20.74 -17.81
CA LEU A 17 -39.79 -21.18 -18.28
C LEU A 17 -39.65 -22.23 -19.39
N VAL A 18 -39.57 -23.49 -18.98
CA VAL A 18 -40.06 -24.64 -19.76
C VAL A 18 -40.84 -25.53 -18.78
N GLY A 19 -42.17 -25.60 -18.98
CA GLY A 19 -43.08 -26.50 -18.27
C GLY A 19 -42.83 -27.97 -18.64
N SER A 20 -43.35 -28.98 -17.95
CA SER A 20 -44.73 -29.13 -17.47
C SER A 20 -44.82 -30.30 -16.47
N ALA A 21 -45.78 -30.26 -15.53
CA ALA A 21 -46.79 -31.30 -15.29
C ALA A 21 -47.24 -31.45 -13.81
N ALA A 22 -48.57 -31.49 -13.65
CA ALA A 22 -49.37 -32.23 -12.66
C ALA A 22 -49.36 -31.84 -11.16
N ALA A 23 -50.52 -31.31 -10.75
CA ALA A 23 -51.32 -31.64 -9.57
C ALA A 23 -50.65 -31.74 -8.17
N GLY A 24 -51.04 -30.81 -7.30
CA GLY A 24 -51.40 -31.10 -5.90
C GLY A 24 -50.29 -31.04 -4.86
N GLY A 25 -50.49 -30.16 -3.87
CA GLY A 25 -50.06 -30.43 -2.50
C GLY A 25 -48.71 -29.85 -2.04
N ALA A 26 -48.79 -29.15 -0.91
CA ALA A 26 -47.73 -28.70 -0.01
C ALA A 26 -46.70 -27.68 -0.54
N VAL A 27 -46.92 -26.41 -0.16
CA VAL A 27 -45.82 -25.44 -0.04
C VAL A 27 -44.90 -25.88 1.09
N LEU A 28 -43.76 -26.51 0.76
CA LEU A 28 -42.67 -26.69 1.70
C LEU A 28 -41.93 -25.35 1.80
N ALA A 29 -42.25 -24.57 2.83
CA ALA A 29 -41.42 -23.44 3.24
C ALA A 29 -40.09 -24.01 3.75
N THR A 30 -39.03 -23.88 2.97
CA THR A 30 -37.67 -23.99 3.51
C THR A 30 -37.36 -22.69 4.22
N SER A 31 -37.51 -22.68 5.54
CA SER A 31 -36.89 -21.69 6.42
C SER A 31 -35.39 -21.99 6.44
N GLY A 32 -34.68 -21.42 5.47
CA GLY A 32 -33.25 -21.60 5.28
C GLY A 32 -32.48 -20.29 5.17
N ASP A 33 -33.05 -19.15 5.54
CA ASP A 33 -32.36 -17.86 5.56
C ASP A 33 -32.51 -17.22 6.95
N SER A 34 -31.65 -17.60 7.90
CA SER A 34 -31.48 -16.84 9.15
C SER A 34 -30.09 -16.95 9.79
N GLU A 35 -29.12 -17.69 9.22
CA GLU A 35 -27.81 -17.87 9.87
C GLU A 35 -26.60 -17.41 9.03
N GLN A 36 -26.78 -17.02 7.76
CA GLN A 36 -25.65 -16.60 6.90
C GLN A 36 -25.48 -15.07 6.77
N SER A 37 -26.39 -14.25 7.31
CA SER A 37 -26.19 -12.80 7.34
C SER A 37 -25.29 -12.37 8.50
N ASN A 38 -25.33 -13.07 9.64
CA ASN A 38 -24.48 -12.76 10.79
C ASN A 38 -23.03 -13.23 10.57
N ALA A 39 -22.79 -14.43 10.05
CA ALA A 39 -21.42 -14.92 9.84
C ALA A 39 -20.58 -14.08 8.85
N ARG A 40 -21.23 -13.46 7.84
CA ARG A 40 -20.56 -12.57 6.88
C ARG A 40 -20.35 -11.16 7.44
N ASN A 41 -21.24 -10.70 8.32
CA ASN A 41 -21.13 -9.40 8.99
C ASN A 41 -20.06 -9.44 10.10
N GLU A 42 -20.01 -10.51 10.90
CA GLU A 42 -18.96 -10.73 11.91
C GLU A 42 -17.55 -10.81 11.30
N ASN A 43 -17.42 -11.31 10.06
CA ASN A 43 -16.13 -11.35 9.36
C ASN A 43 -15.69 -9.96 8.85
N LEU A 44 -16.63 -9.09 8.46
CA LEU A 44 -16.39 -7.71 8.04
C LEU A 44 -16.21 -6.73 9.21
N LEU A 45 -16.83 -7.01 10.36
CA LEU A 45 -16.64 -6.26 11.61
C LEU A 45 -15.28 -6.56 12.27
N ASN A 46 -14.62 -7.65 11.88
CA ASN A 46 -13.24 -7.97 12.27
C ASN A 46 -12.17 -7.31 11.40
N CYS A 47 -12.56 -6.45 10.45
CA CYS A 47 -11.65 -5.44 9.91
C CYS A 47 -11.35 -4.42 11.03
N LYS A 48 -10.46 -4.77 11.96
CA LYS A 48 -9.80 -3.80 12.85
C LYS A 48 -9.48 -2.59 11.99
N GLU A 49 -10.14 -1.47 12.24
CA GLU A 49 -9.84 -0.22 11.56
C GLU A 49 -8.32 -0.03 11.65
N LYS A 50 -7.62 -0.16 10.52
CA LYS A 50 -6.18 0.05 10.48
C LYS A 50 -6.02 1.53 10.79
N LYS A 51 -5.69 1.85 12.03
CA LYS A 51 -5.41 3.22 12.46
C LYS A 51 -4.44 3.82 11.45
N THR A 52 -4.91 4.81 10.69
CA THR A 52 -4.09 5.49 9.71
C THR A 52 -3.07 6.31 10.48
N CYS A 53 -1.80 5.94 10.35
CA CYS A 53 -0.73 6.70 10.98
C CYS A 53 -0.58 8.08 10.33
N PRO A 54 -0.21 9.12 11.10
CA PRO A 54 0.07 10.43 10.54
C PRO A 54 1.26 10.37 9.57
N PRO A 55 1.42 11.36 8.69
CA PRO A 55 2.62 11.49 7.87
C PRO A 55 3.90 11.58 8.72
N CYS A 56 5.01 11.08 8.20
CA CYS A 56 6.30 11.23 8.87
C CYS A 56 6.84 12.64 8.66
N GLU A 57 7.06 13.36 9.75
CA GLU A 57 7.61 14.71 9.74
C GLU A 57 9.01 14.70 10.35
N THR A 58 9.95 15.36 9.69
CA THR A 58 11.32 15.53 10.18
C THR A 58 11.41 16.68 11.17
N VAL A 59 12.49 16.76 11.94
CA VAL A 59 12.75 17.89 12.86
C VAL A 59 12.80 19.26 12.17
N SER A 60 12.99 19.32 10.85
CA SER A 60 12.92 20.55 10.07
C SER A 60 11.51 20.89 9.56
N GLY A 61 10.51 20.07 9.85
CA GLY A 61 9.13 20.21 9.39
C GLY A 61 8.85 19.64 8.00
N LYS A 62 9.81 18.93 7.37
CA LYS A 62 9.56 18.28 6.07
C LYS A 62 8.74 17.02 6.25
N ILE A 63 7.67 16.90 5.46
CA ILE A 63 6.90 15.66 5.33
C ILE A 63 7.61 14.70 4.38
N VAL A 64 7.90 13.50 4.87
CA VAL A 64 8.58 12.44 4.12
C VAL A 64 7.61 11.29 3.91
N ALA A 65 7.41 10.90 2.66
CA ALA A 65 6.57 9.76 2.33
C ALA A 65 7.23 8.44 2.76
N LYS A 66 6.42 7.44 3.14
CA LYS A 66 6.93 6.09 3.36
C LYS A 66 7.55 5.56 2.07
N GLY A 67 8.73 4.96 2.20
CA GLY A 67 9.50 4.42 1.10
C GLY A 67 10.43 5.41 0.41
N THR A 68 10.43 6.69 0.78
CA THR A 68 11.43 7.67 0.30
C THR A 68 12.83 7.19 0.63
N THR A 69 13.73 7.30 -0.35
CA THR A 69 15.16 7.05 -0.18
C THR A 69 15.82 8.27 0.44
N GLY A 70 16.49 8.08 1.58
CA GLY A 70 17.34 9.07 2.21
C GLY A 70 18.82 8.74 2.04
N TYR A 71 19.71 9.73 2.15
CA TYR A 71 21.14 9.52 2.19
C TYR A 71 21.84 10.30 3.31
N ARG A 72 22.96 9.77 3.79
CA ARG A 72 23.98 10.50 4.55
C ARG A 72 25.29 10.43 3.77
N HIS A 73 25.91 11.57 3.49
CA HIS A 73 27.20 11.62 2.83
C HIS A 73 28.31 11.47 3.87
N ASP A 74 29.03 10.36 3.81
CA ASP A 74 30.17 10.10 4.67
C ASP A 74 31.45 10.38 3.88
N LEU A 75 32.07 11.52 4.21
CA LEU A 75 33.36 11.92 3.66
C LEU A 75 34.45 11.06 4.29
N VAL A 76 35.20 10.35 3.46
CA VAL A 76 36.35 9.56 3.88
C VAL A 76 37.60 10.38 3.54
N PRO A 77 38.32 10.95 4.54
CA PRO A 77 39.61 11.58 4.30
C PRO A 77 40.50 10.62 3.51
N PRO A 78 41.37 11.09 2.60
CA PRO A 78 42.12 10.23 1.68
C PRO A 78 42.84 9.12 2.45
N GLY A 79 42.20 7.95 2.45
CA GLY A 79 42.58 6.79 3.23
C GLY A 79 42.98 5.66 2.29
N LYS A 80 43.59 4.61 2.84
CA LYS A 80 43.83 3.41 2.03
C LYS A 80 42.49 2.89 1.51
N PRO A 81 42.39 2.54 0.22
CA PRO A 81 41.23 1.87 -0.35
C PRO A 81 40.77 0.70 0.54
N HIS A 82 39.50 0.71 0.97
CA HIS A 82 38.86 -0.40 1.66
C HIS A 82 37.62 -0.84 0.87
N TYR A 83 37.25 -2.12 0.97
CA TYR A 83 36.11 -2.67 0.23
C TYR A 83 34.80 -2.42 1.00
N PRO A 84 33.65 -2.16 0.35
CA PRO A 84 33.45 -2.01 -1.10
C PRO A 84 33.71 -0.61 -1.65
N PHE A 85 33.86 0.42 -0.81
CA PHE A 85 34.07 1.81 -1.25
C PHE A 85 35.44 2.32 -0.82
N THR A 86 36.24 2.67 -1.81
CA THR A 86 37.62 3.11 -1.63
C THR A 86 37.75 4.61 -1.34
N GLY A 87 36.64 5.34 -1.36
CA GLY A 87 36.53 6.78 -1.13
C GLY A 87 35.20 7.18 -0.50
N ASP A 88 34.82 8.44 -0.71
CA ASP A 88 33.55 9.00 -0.24
C ASP A 88 32.36 8.13 -0.70
N HIS A 89 31.36 7.99 0.17
CA HIS A 89 30.17 7.22 -0.16
C HIS A 89 28.92 7.80 0.51
N TYR A 90 27.78 7.49 -0.09
CA TYR A 90 26.47 7.77 0.48
C TYR A 90 25.93 6.53 1.17
N ASN A 91 25.70 6.61 2.47
CA ASN A 91 24.90 5.61 3.16
C ASN A 91 23.43 5.86 2.86
N LEU A 92 22.75 4.84 2.34
CA LEU A 92 21.37 4.93 1.87
C LEU A 92 20.40 4.34 2.88
N TYR A 93 19.26 5.01 3.00
CA TYR A 93 18.20 4.67 3.94
C TYR A 93 16.85 4.69 3.25
N LYS A 94 15.87 4.00 3.81
CA LYS A 94 14.48 4.04 3.40
C LYS A 94 13.60 4.50 4.56
N ALA A 95 12.77 5.50 4.31
CA ALA A 95 11.79 6.00 5.27
C ALA A 95 10.72 4.93 5.52
N ASN A 96 10.58 4.50 6.77
CA ASN A 96 9.59 3.51 7.19
C ASN A 96 8.78 4.03 8.37
N GLN A 97 7.60 3.43 8.55
CA GLN A 97 6.72 3.74 9.66
C GLN A 97 6.20 2.43 10.26
N ASN A 98 6.32 2.30 11.57
CA ASN A 98 5.80 1.13 12.27
C ASN A 98 4.26 1.22 12.31
N PRO A 99 3.53 0.22 11.77
CA PRO A 99 2.07 0.28 11.69
C PRO A 99 1.37 0.15 13.05
N ASN A 100 2.06 -0.31 14.09
CA ASN A 100 1.47 -0.55 15.42
C ASN A 100 1.54 0.68 16.33
N ASN A 101 2.60 1.49 16.21
CA ASN A 101 2.84 2.65 17.07
C ASN A 101 3.14 3.94 16.29
N CYS A 102 3.02 3.91 14.96
CA CYS A 102 3.20 5.04 14.05
C CYS A 102 4.56 5.75 14.08
N ARG A 103 5.55 5.19 14.79
CA ARG A 103 6.91 5.75 14.85
C ARG A 103 7.58 5.68 13.49
N CYS A 104 8.07 6.82 13.03
CA CYS A 104 8.83 6.96 11.80
C CYS A 104 10.32 6.73 12.05
N PHE A 105 10.99 6.05 11.12
CA PHE A 105 12.41 5.75 11.23
C PHE A 105 13.06 5.55 9.87
N TRP A 106 14.35 5.84 9.80
CA TRP A 106 15.21 5.50 8.68
C TRP A 106 15.74 4.08 8.85
N LYS A 107 15.55 3.22 7.83
CA LYS A 107 16.15 1.89 7.79
C LYS A 107 17.25 1.88 6.75
N GLU A 108 18.46 1.50 7.15
CA GLU A 108 19.58 1.35 6.22
C GLU A 108 19.27 0.31 5.13
N THR A 109 19.61 0.65 3.89
CA THR A 109 19.36 -0.18 2.71
C THR A 109 20.61 -0.48 1.88
N GLY A 110 21.75 0.13 2.19
CA GLY A 110 23.02 -0.07 1.49
C GLY A 110 23.79 1.24 1.35
N ALA A 111 24.69 1.29 0.36
CA ALA A 111 25.47 2.48 0.08
C ALA A 111 25.69 2.67 -1.43
N ALA A 112 26.04 3.89 -1.83
CA ALA A 112 26.37 4.27 -3.20
C ALA A 112 27.72 5.02 -3.22
N ASP A 113 28.42 4.91 -4.35
CA ASP A 113 29.69 5.60 -4.55
C ASP A 113 29.47 7.12 -4.63
N ALA A 114 30.26 7.87 -3.86
CA ALA A 114 30.32 9.34 -3.91
C ALA A 114 31.71 9.83 -4.36
N SER A 115 32.62 8.92 -4.71
CA SER A 115 33.98 9.23 -5.13
C SER A 115 33.99 10.19 -6.31
N ASN A 116 35.00 11.06 -6.36
CA ASN A 116 35.17 12.07 -7.42
C ASN A 116 33.98 13.05 -7.54
N GLY A 117 33.21 13.24 -6.46
CA GLY A 117 32.08 14.17 -6.46
C GLY A 117 30.84 13.64 -7.19
N LEU A 118 30.68 12.32 -7.29
CA LEU A 118 29.46 11.72 -7.83
C LEU A 118 28.24 12.20 -7.02
N PRO A 119 27.12 12.53 -7.70
CA PRO A 119 25.92 12.98 -7.01
C PRO A 119 25.23 11.82 -6.28
N PRO A 120 24.40 12.11 -5.27
CA PRO A 120 23.60 11.09 -4.62
C PRO A 120 22.57 10.48 -5.60
N PRO A 121 22.03 9.29 -5.32
CA PRO A 121 21.02 8.66 -6.16
C PRO A 121 19.85 9.60 -6.47
N VAL A 122 19.39 9.59 -7.72
CA VAL A 122 18.28 10.44 -8.17
C VAL A 122 17.04 10.24 -7.31
N GLY A 123 16.44 11.35 -6.87
CA GLY A 123 15.23 11.35 -6.05
C GLY A 123 15.46 11.02 -4.57
N SER A 124 16.71 10.82 -4.14
CA SER A 124 17.03 10.70 -2.72
C SER A 124 17.16 12.07 -2.05
N ILE A 125 16.90 12.12 -0.74
CA ILE A 125 17.00 13.33 0.08
C ILE A 125 18.01 13.16 1.23
N PRO A 126 18.66 14.22 1.74
CA PRO A 126 19.45 14.12 2.96
C PRO A 126 18.58 13.62 4.12
N ILE A 127 19.09 12.67 4.92
CA ILE A 127 18.36 12.20 6.10
C ILE A 127 18.36 13.26 7.20
N GLU A 128 17.22 13.35 7.88
CA GLU A 128 17.05 14.14 9.10
C GLU A 128 16.27 13.29 10.13
N PRO A 129 16.48 13.48 11.44
CA PRO A 129 15.68 12.80 12.45
C PRO A 129 14.18 13.06 12.25
N PHE A 130 13.35 12.05 12.49
CA PHE A 130 11.89 12.21 12.56
C PHE A 130 11.49 12.72 13.94
N ILE A 131 10.39 13.48 13.99
CA ILE A 131 9.71 13.75 15.26
C ILE A 131 9.13 12.44 15.81
N PHE A 132 9.19 12.26 17.13
CA PHE A 132 8.82 11.02 17.82
C PHE A 132 7.33 10.91 18.12
#